data_AF-A0A3A9J2D9-F1
#
_entry.id   AF-A0A3A9J2D9-F1
#
_cell.length_a   1.000
_cell.length_b   1.000
_cell.length_c   1.000
_cell.angle_alpha   90.00
_cell.angle_beta   90.00
_cell.angle_gamma   90.00
#
_symmetry.space_group_name_H-M   'P 1'
#
loop_
_entity.id
_entity.type
_entity.pdbx_description
1 polymer ?
#
loop_
_entity_poly.entity_id
_entity_poly.type
_entity_poly.pdbx_seq_one_letter_code
_entity_poly.pdbx_strand_id
1 'polypeptide(L)' 'MAERAILVTGASSGIGAATCHALAEQGVRLAVHARNNREGAERAAAAARARGAEAVVLLADLALPGA' A
#
# COMPACT_ATOMS: atom_id res chain seq x y z
N MET A 1 -0.99 -12.44 15.35
CA MET A 1 -0.66 -11.00 15.45
C MET A 1 0.10 -10.62 14.21
N ALA A 2 -0.28 -9.56 13.51
CA ALA A 2 0.50 -9.06 12.39
C ALA A 2 1.75 -8.31 12.92
N GLU A 3 2.92 -8.95 12.83
CA GLU A 3 4.17 -8.51 13.48
C GLU A 3 4.70 -7.19 12.93
N ARG A 4 4.32 -6.78 11.70
CA ARG A 4 4.85 -5.57 11.05
C ARG A 4 3.76 -4.78 10.35
N ALA A 5 3.77 -3.46 10.56
CA ALA A 5 2.93 -2.51 9.85
C ALA A 5 3.81 -1.61 8.98
N ILE A 6 3.46 -1.49 7.70
CA ILE A 6 4.27 -0.84 6.67
C ILE A 6 3.41 0.14 5.89
N LEU A 7 3.88 1.39 5.74
CA LEU A 7 3.31 2.38 4.83
C LEU A 7 4.22 2.54 3.62
N VAL A 8 3.66 2.37 2.42
CA VAL A 8 4.39 2.63 1.16
C VAL A 8 3.73 3.81 0.46
N THR A 9 4.48 4.91 0.32
CA THR A 9 4.02 6.13 -0.37
C THR A 9 4.29 6.07 -1.86
N GLY A 10 3.40 6.61 -2.69
CA GLY A 10 3.59 6.59 -4.15
C GLY A 10 3.42 5.18 -4.73
N ALA A 11 2.56 4.36 -4.13
CA ALA A 11 2.43 2.93 -4.37
C ALA A 11 1.35 2.55 -5.39
N SER A 12 0.78 3.51 -6.11
CA SER A 12 -0.22 3.24 -7.15
C SER A 12 0.34 2.62 -8.44
N SER A 13 1.66 2.62 -8.64
CA SER A 13 2.32 2.06 -9.82
C SER A 13 3.83 1.86 -9.59
N GLY A 14 4.52 1.31 -10.60
CA GLY A 14 5.98 1.25 -10.64
C GLY A 14 6.63 0.61 -9.43
N ILE A 15 7.68 1.25 -8.90
CA ILE A 15 8.46 0.73 -7.78
C ILE A 15 7.60 0.58 -6.53
N GLY A 16 6.79 1.58 -6.16
CA GLY A 16 5.98 1.51 -4.94
C GLY A 16 4.98 0.36 -4.97
N ALA A 17 4.36 0.08 -6.11
CA ALA A 17 3.48 -1.09 -6.27
C ALA A 17 4.27 -2.41 -6.18
N ALA A 18 5.45 -2.49 -6.80
CA ALA A 18 6.33 -3.66 -6.71
C ALA A 18 6.83 -3.90 -5.27
N THR A 19 7.11 -2.83 -4.52
CA THR A 19 7.48 -2.89 -3.10
C THR A 19 6.32 -3.43 -2.26
N CYS A 20 5.09 -2.99 -2.50
CA CYS A 20 3.90 -3.55 -1.84
C CYS A 20 3.78 -5.05 -2.09
N HIS A 21 4.02 -5.48 -3.33
CA HIS A 21 4.00 -6.89 -3.68
C HIS A 21 5.10 -7.69 -2.98
N ALA A 22 6.33 -7.17 -2.94
CA ALA A 22 7.47 -7.83 -2.33
C ALA A 22 7.38 -7.97 -0.81
N LEU A 23 6.77 -6.98 -0.14
CA LEU A 23 6.58 -6.98 1.31
C LEU A 23 5.32 -7.71 1.78
N ALA A 24 4.44 -8.11 0.86
CA ALA A 24 3.18 -8.75 1.19
C ALA A 24 3.34 -10.23 1.49
N GLU A 25 3.03 -10.60 2.73
CA GLU A 25 2.95 -11.95 3.26
C GLU A 25 1.97 -12.01 4.45
N GLN A 26 1.66 -13.21 4.93
CA GLN A 26 0.81 -13.40 6.09
C GLN A 26 1.36 -12.69 7.33
N GLY A 27 0.48 -11.97 8.05
CA GLY A 27 0.89 -11.22 9.24
C GLY A 27 1.57 -9.88 8.95
N VAL A 28 1.59 -9.41 7.70
CA VAL A 28 1.95 -8.02 7.37
C VAL A 28 0.69 -7.18 7.24
N ARG A 29 0.72 -5.98 7.84
CA ARG A 29 -0.25 -4.90 7.60
C ARG A 29 0.38 -3.87 6.68
N LEU A 30 -0.28 -3.57 5.56
CA LEU A 30 0.25 -2.73 4.49
C LEU A 30 -0.71 -1.57 4.18
N ALA A 31 -0.25 -0.34 4.39
CA ALA A 31 -0.94 0.86 3.90
C ALA A 31 -0.34 1.26 2.55
N VAL A 32 -1.17 1.20 1.50
CA VAL A 32 -0.82 1.58 0.13
C VAL A 32 -1.26 3.02 -0.08
N HIS A 33 -0.30 3.94 -0.13
CA HIS A 33 -0.60 5.36 -0.31
C HIS A 33 -0.41 5.82 -1.77
N ALA A 34 -1.34 6.63 -2.27
CA ALA A 34 -1.20 7.36 -3.52
C ALA A 34 -1.81 8.76 -3.41
N ARG A 35 -1.35 9.72 -4.22
CA ARG A 35 -1.93 11.07 -4.24
C ARG A 35 -3.39 11.07 -4.71
N ASN A 36 -3.63 10.55 -5.91
CA ASN A 36 -4.94 10.58 -6.57
C ASN A 36 -5.28 9.31 -7.38
N ASN A 37 -4.29 8.44 -7.63
CA ASN A 37 -4.48 7.23 -8.42
C ASN A 37 -5.04 6.08 -7.55
N ARG A 38 -6.34 6.19 -7.21
CA ARG A 38 -7.07 5.18 -6.43
C ARG A 38 -7.00 3.80 -7.08
N GLU A 39 -7.27 3.73 -8.38
CA GLU A 39 -7.38 2.47 -9.09
C GLU A 39 -6.06 1.69 -9.06
N GLY A 40 -4.93 2.36 -9.30
CA GLY A 40 -3.61 1.76 -9.18
C GLY A 40 -3.28 1.30 -7.76
N ALA A 41 -3.63 2.10 -6.75
CA ALA A 41 -3.44 1.73 -5.36
C ALA A 41 -4.30 0.53 -4.94
N GLU A 42 -5.56 0.46 -5.39
CA GLU A 42 -6.44 -0.69 -5.14
C GLU A 42 -5.93 -1.96 -5.82
N ARG A 43 -5.38 -1.87 -7.04
CA ARG A 43 -4.74 -3.02 -7.69
C ARG A 43 -3.54 -3.53 -6.88
N ALA A 44 -2.68 -2.64 -6.39
CA ALA A 44 -1.55 -3.01 -5.55
C ALA A 44 -2.01 -3.63 -4.21
N ALA A 45 -3.01 -3.03 -3.56
CA ALA A 45 -3.58 -3.56 -2.31
C ALA A 45 -4.26 -4.91 -2.51
N ALA A 46 -5.00 -5.11 -3.61
CA ALA A 46 -5.59 -6.40 -3.95
C ALA A 46 -4.53 -7.49 -4.17
N ALA A 47 -3.44 -7.15 -4.89
CA ALA A 47 -2.31 -8.06 -5.07
C ALA A 47 -1.62 -8.40 -3.74
N ALA A 48 -1.48 -7.43 -2.83
CA ALA A 48 -0.94 -7.67 -1.49
C ALA A 48 -1.86 -8.59 -0.65
N ARG A 49 -3.17 -8.35 -0.68
CA ARG A 49 -4.17 -9.19 0.01
C ARG A 49 -4.15 -10.63 -0.50
N ALA A 50 -4.01 -10.83 -1.82
CA ALA A 50 -3.89 -12.15 -2.41
C ALA A 50 -2.67 -12.94 -1.91
N ARG A 51 -1.66 -12.27 -1.33
CA ARG A 51 -0.46 -12.89 -0.72
C ARG A 51 -0.58 -13.07 0.80
N GLY A 52 -1.74 -12.77 1.38
CA GLY A 52 -2.03 -12.95 2.79
C GLY A 52 -1.77 -11.73 3.68
N ALA A 53 -1.34 -10.60 3.11
CA ALA A 53 -1.22 -9.36 3.86
C ALA A 53 -2.59 -8.71 4.12
N GLU A 54 -2.74 -8.03 5.24
CA GLU A 54 -3.84 -7.08 5.47
C GLU A 54 -3.48 -5.76 4.79
N ALA A 55 -4.19 -5.36 3.73
CA ALA A 55 -3.88 -4.12 3.03
C ALA A 55 -5.03 -3.10 3.04
N VAL A 56 -4.70 -1.80 3.15
CA VAL A 56 -5.62 -0.67 3.04
C VAL A 56 -5.08 0.37 2.06
N VAL A 57 -5.96 1.13 1.42
CA VAL A 57 -5.59 2.22 0.51
C VAL A 57 -5.80 3.57 1.21
N LEU A 58 -4.78 4.41 1.17
CA LEU A 58 -4.81 5.78 1.67
C LEU A 58 -4.58 6.76 0.52
N LEU A 59 -5.45 7.77 0.40
CA LEU A 59 -5.25 8.85 -0.55
C LEU A 59 -4.97 10.15 0.19
N ALA A 60 -3.81 10.74 -0.08
CA ALA A 60 -3.38 11.99 0.53
C ALA A 60 -2.40 12.70 -0.41
N ASP A 61 -2.43 14.03 -0.46
CA ASP A 61 -1.30 14.75 -1.05
C ASP A 61 -0.29 15.09 0.04
N LEU A 62 0.78 14.29 0.13
CA LEU A 62 1.83 14.49 1.12
C LEU A 62 2.67 15.76 0.92
N ALA A 63 2.41 16.55 -0.14
CA ALA A 63 2.93 17.91 -0.25
C ALA A 63 2.19 18.90 0.68
N LEU A 64 1.01 18.53 1.19
CA LEU A 64 0.20 19.36 2.09
C LEU A 64 0.45 18.98 3.56
N PRO A 65 0.67 19.96 4.45
CA PRO A 65 0.76 19.69 5.89
C PRO A 65 -0.54 19.08 6.44
N GLY A 66 -0.41 18.04 7.27
CA GLY A 66 -1.54 17.40 7.96
C GLY A 66 -2.37 16.42 7.11
N ALA A 67 -1.92 16.11 5.89
CA ALA A 67 -2.51 15.11 5.02
C ALA A 67 -2.25 13.67 5.47
#